data_AF-A0A7W0C6C4-F1
#
_entry.id   AF-A0A7W0C6C4-F1
#
_cell.length_a   1.000
_cell.length_b   1.000
_cell.length_c   1.000
_cell.angle_alpha   90.00
_cell.angle_beta   90.00
_cell.angle_gamma   90.00
#
_symmetry.space_group_name_H-M   'P 1'
#
loop_
_entity.id
_entity.type
_entity.pdbx_description
1 polymer ?
#
loop_
_entity_poly.entity_id
_entity_poly.type
_entity_poly.pdbx_seq_one_letter_code
_entity_poly.pdbx_strand_id
1 'polypeptide(L)'
;MPEEKSQDIVSARKEKWMDQWLDALMSTYPNESARFFKDTTDPFANPVGSAFRNGIRNLFEVLAADAYDPEAARKALDPMVRVRAIQELTPSAALGFIPQIKAIMARDGKAVSNAAGADKIRMDKIAEHADKALLTAFDLYMGCKKHVYTLRAQQARNSVRQLLVKNELISELPDIDPAVME
;
A
#
# COMPACT_ATOMS: atom_id res chain seq x y z
N MET A 1 9.58 23.04 -38.79
CA MET A 1 8.55 23.42 -37.80
C MET A 1 8.96 22.75 -36.50
N PRO A 2 9.21 23.48 -35.39
CA PRO A 2 9.47 22.83 -34.12
C PRO A 2 8.15 22.26 -33.58
N GLU A 3 8.16 20.98 -33.22
CA GLU A 3 7.07 20.34 -32.49
C GLU A 3 6.88 21.06 -31.15
N GLU A 4 5.82 21.88 -31.06
CA GLU A 4 5.33 22.35 -29.77
C GLU A 4 4.94 21.12 -28.95
N LYS A 5 5.78 20.78 -27.98
CA LYS A 5 5.45 19.83 -26.91
C LYS A 5 4.30 20.43 -26.10
N SER A 6 3.07 20.22 -26.55
CA SER A 6 1.89 20.40 -25.70
C SER A 6 2.05 19.41 -24.55
N GLN A 7 2.40 19.92 -23.36
CA GLN A 7 2.48 19.10 -22.15
C GLN A 7 1.08 18.54 -21.89
N ASP A 8 0.94 17.22 -22.00
CA ASP A 8 -0.33 16.55 -21.69
C ASP A 8 -0.74 16.80 -20.23
N ILE A 9 -2.05 16.80 -19.96
CA ILE A 9 -2.60 17.15 -18.64
C ILE A 9 -2.06 16.28 -17.51
N VAL A 10 -1.78 15.00 -17.78
CA VAL A 10 -1.24 14.05 -16.80
C VAL A 10 0.14 14.51 -16.37
N SER A 11 1.00 14.86 -17.32
CA SER A 11 2.35 15.34 -17.04
C SER A 11 2.33 16.69 -16.30
N ALA A 12 1.41 17.59 -16.68
CA ALA A 12 1.28 18.91 -16.07
C ALA A 12 0.69 18.88 -14.64
N ARG A 13 -0.14 17.88 -14.32
CA ARG A 13 -0.85 17.77 -13.03
C ARG A 13 -0.27 16.70 -12.11
N LYS A 14 0.69 15.91 -12.58
CA LYS A 14 1.33 14.81 -11.85
C LYS A 14 1.64 15.12 -10.39
N GLU A 15 2.45 16.14 -10.12
CA GLU A 15 2.84 16.51 -8.75
C GLU A 15 1.61 16.85 -7.89
N LYS A 16 0.69 17.67 -8.41
CA LYS A 16 -0.54 18.04 -7.72
C LYS A 16 -1.41 16.82 -7.39
N TRP A 17 -1.52 15.86 -8.31
CA TRP A 17 -2.30 14.65 -8.07
C TRP A 17 -1.62 13.72 -7.06
N MET A 18 -0.30 13.58 -7.13
CA MET A 18 0.45 12.80 -6.13
C MET A 18 0.33 13.39 -4.73
N ASP A 19 0.41 14.72 -4.58
CA ASP A 19 0.24 15.40 -3.29
C ASP A 19 -1.18 15.19 -2.73
N GLN A 20 -2.21 15.39 -3.56
CA GLN A 20 -3.60 15.12 -3.15
C GLN A 20 -3.82 13.65 -2.79
N TRP A 21 -3.16 12.74 -3.50
CA TRP A 21 -3.29 11.31 -3.27
C TRP A 21 -2.60 10.88 -1.98
N LEU A 22 -1.41 11.43 -1.70
CA LEU A 22 -0.72 11.27 -0.44
C LEU A 22 -1.54 11.80 0.73
N ASP A 23 -2.14 12.98 0.57
CA ASP A 23 -3.03 13.58 1.57
C ASP A 23 -4.23 12.69 1.87
N ALA A 24 -4.83 12.11 0.83
CA ALA A 24 -5.98 11.23 0.96
C ALA A 24 -5.61 9.87 1.57
N LEU A 25 -4.38 9.39 1.37
CA LEU A 25 -3.84 8.25 2.10
C LEU A 25 -3.65 8.59 3.59
N MET A 26 -3.05 9.74 3.90
CA MET A 26 -2.73 10.14 5.26
C MET A 26 -3.96 10.50 6.11
N SER A 27 -5.04 10.98 5.49
CA SER A 27 -6.30 11.32 6.19
C SER A 27 -7.01 10.11 6.82
N THR A 28 -6.57 8.90 6.51
CA THR A 28 -7.06 7.67 7.14
C THR A 28 -6.42 7.38 8.50
N TYR A 29 -5.42 8.17 8.88
CA TYR A 29 -4.79 8.12 10.20
C TYR A 29 -5.37 9.20 11.12
N PRO A 30 -5.32 9.00 12.45
CA PRO A 30 -5.63 10.06 13.42
C PRO A 30 -4.82 11.32 13.14
N ASN A 31 -5.41 12.48 13.40
CA ASN A 31 -4.84 13.80 13.06
C ASN A 31 -3.39 13.99 13.54
N GLU A 32 -3.04 13.46 14.71
CA GLU A 32 -1.69 13.55 15.27
C GLU A 32 -0.66 12.77 14.44
N SER A 33 -0.94 11.50 14.13
CA SER A 33 -0.07 10.67 13.29
C SER A 33 0.02 11.21 11.86
N ALA A 34 -1.11 11.66 11.30
CA ALA A 34 -1.14 12.27 9.97
C ALA A 34 -0.25 13.51 9.88
N ARG A 35 -0.30 14.37 10.91
CA ARG A 35 0.53 15.58 10.99
C ARG A 35 2.02 15.25 11.12
N PHE A 36 2.38 14.28 11.98
CA PHE A 36 3.76 13.83 12.10
C PHE A 36 4.32 13.26 10.78
N PHE A 37 3.51 12.46 10.06
CA PHE A 37 3.94 11.90 8.79
C PHE A 37 4.14 12.96 7.69
N LYS A 38 3.41 14.07 7.75
CA LYS A 38 3.55 15.20 6.81
C LYS A 38 4.73 16.10 7.16
N ASP A 39 4.82 16.54 8.42
CA ASP A 39 5.71 17.62 8.85
C ASP A 39 7.17 17.16 8.99
N THR A 40 7.40 15.85 9.20
CA THR A 40 8.75 15.28 9.34
C THR A 40 9.25 14.72 8.00
N THR A 41 10.28 15.32 7.43
CA THR A 41 10.86 14.92 6.12
C THR A 41 12.01 13.92 6.24
N ASP A 42 12.69 13.87 7.38
CA ASP A 42 13.80 12.94 7.62
C ASP A 42 13.34 11.46 7.52
N PRO A 43 13.89 10.66 6.60
CA PRO A 43 13.50 9.26 6.43
C PRO A 43 13.79 8.37 7.65
N PHE A 44 14.77 8.74 8.48
CA PHE A 44 15.09 7.98 9.70
C PHE A 44 14.08 8.27 10.81
N ALA A 45 13.74 9.54 11.04
CA ALA A 45 12.71 9.93 11.99
C ALA A 45 11.28 9.59 11.53
N ASN A 46 11.04 9.50 10.21
CA ASN A 46 9.71 9.24 9.63
C ASN A 46 9.75 8.17 8.52
N PRO A 47 10.02 6.90 8.89
CA PRO A 47 10.10 5.81 7.91
C PRO A 47 8.76 5.53 7.22
N VAL A 48 7.63 5.72 7.94
CA VAL A 48 6.29 5.50 7.40
C VAL A 48 5.91 6.56 6.37
N GLY A 49 6.10 7.84 6.69
CA GLY A 49 5.84 8.93 5.75
C GLY A 49 6.74 8.86 4.51
N SER A 50 8.00 8.46 4.69
CA SER A 50 8.92 8.20 3.57
C SER A 50 8.42 7.05 2.68
N ALA A 51 7.99 5.94 3.27
CA ALA A 51 7.42 4.81 2.54
C ALA A 51 6.16 5.20 1.75
N PHE A 52 5.28 6.03 2.32
CA PHE A 52 4.08 6.50 1.61
C PHE A 52 4.42 7.46 0.48
N ARG A 53 5.31 8.45 0.70
CA ARG A 53 5.74 9.39 -0.35
C ARG A 53 6.37 8.67 -1.54
N ASN A 54 7.31 7.76 -1.26
CA ASN A 54 7.99 7.00 -2.32
C ASN A 54 7.06 5.98 -2.98
N GLY A 55 6.21 5.32 -2.20
CA GLY A 55 5.23 4.37 -2.71
C GLY A 55 4.21 5.02 -3.65
N ILE A 56 3.65 6.18 -3.28
CA ILE A 56 2.70 6.94 -4.12
C ILE A 56 3.36 7.38 -5.42
N ARG A 57 4.58 7.93 -5.35
CA ARG A 57 5.32 8.34 -6.55
C ARG A 57 5.57 7.16 -7.50
N ASN A 58 6.16 6.08 -6.97
CA ASN A 58 6.48 4.91 -7.76
C ASN A 58 5.22 4.25 -8.34
N LEU A 59 4.15 4.16 -7.55
CA LEU A 59 2.89 3.61 -8.03
C LEU A 59 2.32 4.49 -9.14
N PHE A 60 2.34 5.82 -9.01
CA PHE A 60 1.88 6.72 -10.06
C PHE A 60 2.63 6.51 -11.38
N GLU A 61 3.96 6.32 -11.36
CA GLU A 61 4.71 5.99 -12.58
C GLU A 61 4.20 4.71 -13.24
N VAL A 62 3.95 3.66 -12.45
CA VAL A 62 3.42 2.38 -12.96
C VAL A 62 2.02 2.56 -13.55
N LEU A 63 1.17 3.36 -12.90
CA LEU A 63 -0.17 3.63 -13.40
C LEU A 63 -0.15 4.48 -14.69
N ALA A 64 0.78 5.44 -14.79
CA ALA A 64 0.92 6.33 -15.93
C ALA A 64 1.70 5.74 -17.11
N ALA A 65 2.33 4.58 -16.93
CA ALA A 65 3.08 3.87 -17.97
C ALA A 65 2.18 3.34 -19.09
N ASP A 66 2.79 3.08 -20.25
CA ASP A 66 2.05 2.56 -21.39
C ASP A 66 1.59 1.11 -21.24
N ALA A 67 2.30 0.33 -20.44
CA ALA A 67 1.91 -1.02 -20.08
C ALA A 67 1.98 -1.16 -18.56
N TYR A 68 0.96 -1.78 -17.98
CA TYR A 68 0.95 -2.09 -16.55
C TYR A 68 1.98 -3.17 -16.25
N ASP A 69 2.91 -2.88 -15.34
CA ASP A 69 3.86 -3.84 -14.79
C ASP A 69 3.39 -4.30 -13.40
N PRO A 70 2.90 -5.55 -13.26
CA PRO A 70 2.44 -6.08 -11.98
C PRO A 70 3.53 -6.13 -10.90
N GLU A 71 4.77 -6.41 -11.25
CA GLU A 71 5.87 -6.52 -10.28
C GLU A 71 6.32 -5.14 -9.79
N ALA A 72 6.38 -4.16 -10.68
CA ALA A 72 6.63 -2.77 -10.28
C ALA A 72 5.51 -2.23 -9.39
N ALA A 73 4.23 -2.52 -9.72
CA ALA A 73 3.10 -2.17 -8.87
C ALA A 73 3.21 -2.84 -7.50
N ARG A 74 3.51 -4.14 -7.46
CA ARG A 74 3.71 -4.90 -6.23
C ARG A 74 4.81 -4.29 -5.35
N LYS A 75 5.95 -3.94 -5.94
CA LYS A 75 7.09 -3.32 -5.23
C LYS A 75 6.74 -1.94 -4.67
N ALA A 76 5.97 -1.14 -5.41
CA ALA A 76 5.51 0.16 -4.94
C ALA A 76 4.47 0.04 -3.81
N LEU A 77 3.57 -0.94 -3.92
CA LEU A 77 2.47 -1.17 -2.97
C LEU A 77 2.91 -1.83 -1.66
N ASP A 78 3.85 -2.79 -1.69
CA ASP A 78 4.17 -3.64 -0.53
C ASP A 78 4.49 -2.84 0.75
N PRO A 79 5.37 -1.83 0.73
CA PRO A 79 5.68 -1.07 1.95
C PRO A 79 4.44 -0.34 2.49
N MET A 80 3.63 0.25 1.61
CA MET A 80 2.43 1.00 2.01
C MET A 80 1.36 0.05 2.58
N VAL A 81 1.08 -1.05 1.88
CA VAL A 81 0.07 -2.02 2.26
C VAL A 81 0.47 -2.77 3.53
N ARG A 82 1.75 -3.16 3.68
CA ARG A 82 2.24 -3.86 4.87
C ARG A 82 2.10 -3.02 6.13
N VAL A 83 2.50 -1.75 6.07
CA VAL A 83 2.34 -0.82 7.20
C VAL A 83 0.88 -0.71 7.59
N ARG A 84 -0.03 -0.61 6.61
CA ARG A 84 -1.48 -0.46 6.84
C ARG A 84 -2.16 -1.76 7.28
N ALA A 85 -1.66 -2.92 6.85
CA ALA A 85 -2.24 -4.22 7.16
C ALA A 85 -2.01 -4.63 8.62
N ILE A 86 -0.93 -4.17 9.25
CA ILE A 86 -0.68 -4.41 10.68
C ILE A 86 -1.44 -3.44 11.60
N GLN A 87 -1.98 -2.34 11.06
CA GLN A 87 -2.85 -1.45 11.81
C GLN A 87 -4.24 -2.07 11.99
N GLU A 88 -4.99 -1.57 12.98
CA GLU A 88 -6.41 -1.89 13.20
C GLU A 88 -7.32 -1.09 12.24
N LEU A 89 -7.00 -1.16 10.94
CA LEU A 89 -7.82 -0.60 9.86
C LEU A 89 -8.68 -1.68 9.22
N THR A 90 -9.88 -1.31 8.78
CA THR A 90 -10.69 -2.16 7.90
C THR A 90 -9.99 -2.33 6.54
N PRO A 91 -10.27 -3.41 5.78
CA PRO A 91 -9.72 -3.57 4.44
C PRO A 91 -10.03 -2.39 3.51
N SER A 92 -11.26 -1.86 3.60
CA SER A 92 -11.69 -0.70 2.82
C SER A 92 -10.92 0.56 3.19
N ALA A 93 -10.64 0.80 4.47
CA ALA A 93 -9.79 1.91 4.88
C ALA A 93 -8.34 1.70 4.38
N ALA A 94 -7.77 0.50 4.57
CA ALA A 94 -6.40 0.16 4.23
C ALA A 94 -6.07 0.18 2.73
N LEU A 95 -7.05 -0.03 1.85
CA LEU A 95 -6.86 -0.10 0.40
C LEU A 95 -7.59 1.01 -0.38
N GLY A 96 -8.55 1.69 0.25
CA GLY A 96 -9.42 2.67 -0.39
C GLY A 96 -8.71 3.89 -0.97
N PHE A 97 -7.45 4.14 -0.58
CA PHE A 97 -6.64 5.19 -1.20
C PHE A 97 -6.38 4.91 -2.68
N ILE A 98 -6.24 3.65 -3.10
CA ILE A 98 -5.87 3.30 -4.48
C ILE A 98 -6.88 3.84 -5.51
N PRO A 99 -8.20 3.56 -5.40
CA PRO A 99 -9.18 4.11 -6.34
C PRO A 99 -9.38 5.62 -6.23
N GLN A 100 -8.93 6.30 -5.17
CA GLN A 100 -9.11 7.75 -5.02
C GLN A 100 -8.38 8.57 -6.09
N ILE A 101 -7.31 8.04 -6.70
CA ILE A 101 -6.64 8.72 -7.81
C ILE A 101 -7.60 9.02 -8.97
N LYS A 102 -8.59 8.14 -9.20
CA LYS A 102 -9.62 8.34 -10.22
C LYS A 102 -10.49 9.56 -9.91
N ALA A 103 -10.88 9.73 -8.66
CA ALA A 103 -11.68 10.86 -8.21
C ALA A 103 -10.88 12.17 -8.28
N ILE A 104 -9.60 12.13 -7.88
CA ILE A 104 -8.65 13.26 -7.97
C ILE A 104 -8.53 13.73 -9.43
N MET A 105 -8.23 12.80 -10.34
CA MET A 105 -8.12 13.05 -11.78
C MET A 105 -9.43 13.59 -12.37
N ALA A 106 -10.57 12.99 -12.04
CA ALA A 106 -11.88 13.41 -12.55
C ALA A 106 -12.28 14.82 -12.08
N ARG A 107 -11.98 15.17 -10.82
CA ARG A 107 -12.26 16.50 -10.27
C ARG A 107 -11.43 17.58 -10.97
N ASP A 108 -10.14 17.34 -11.09
CA ASP A 108 -9.22 18.29 -11.71
C ASP A 108 -9.41 18.38 -13.24
N GLY A 109 -9.72 17.27 -13.92
CA GLY A 109 -10.00 17.25 -15.35
C GLY A 109 -11.24 18.06 -15.72
N LYS A 110 -12.31 18.02 -14.90
CA LYS A 110 -13.50 18.87 -15.07
C LYS A 110 -13.20 20.36 -14.89
N ALA A 111 -12.30 20.70 -13.97
CA ALA A 111 -11.92 22.08 -13.69
C ALA A 111 -11.10 22.74 -14.82
N VAL A 112 -10.51 21.93 -15.73
CA VAL A 112 -9.61 22.41 -16.79
C VAL A 112 -10.30 22.56 -18.15
N SER A 113 -11.53 22.06 -18.33
CA SER A 113 -12.42 22.30 -19.50
C SER A 113 -11.71 22.61 -20.82
N ASN A 114 -10.96 21.63 -21.34
CA ASN A 114 -10.58 21.41 -22.75
C ASN A 114 -9.75 20.12 -22.87
N ALA A 115 -9.97 19.12 -22.00
CA ALA A 115 -9.29 17.83 -22.08
C ALA A 115 -9.70 17.15 -23.39
N ALA A 116 -8.87 17.31 -24.41
CA ALA A 116 -9.06 16.72 -25.72
C ALA A 116 -9.11 15.19 -25.60
N GLY A 117 -9.60 14.50 -26.63
CA GLY A 117 -9.82 13.04 -26.59
C GLY A 117 -8.61 12.23 -26.11
N ALA A 118 -7.38 12.66 -26.43
CA ALA A 118 -6.15 11.99 -26.02
C ALA A 118 -5.89 12.03 -24.50
N ASP A 119 -6.15 13.17 -23.84
CA ASP A 119 -5.97 13.31 -22.39
C ASP A 119 -6.95 12.40 -21.64
N LYS A 120 -8.21 12.34 -22.10
CA LYS A 120 -9.22 11.47 -21.53
C LYS A 120 -8.84 10.00 -21.66
N ILE A 121 -8.38 9.57 -22.83
CA ILE A 121 -7.91 8.18 -23.06
C ILE A 121 -6.79 7.82 -22.08
N ARG A 122 -5.84 8.74 -21.84
CA ARG A 122 -4.74 8.51 -20.90
C ARG A 122 -5.21 8.41 -19.46
N MET A 123 -6.13 9.28 -19.03
CA MET A 123 -6.72 9.23 -17.69
C MET A 123 -7.53 7.93 -17.48
N ASP A 124 -8.28 7.49 -18.49
CA ASP A 124 -9.05 6.24 -18.45
C ASP A 124 -8.10 5.03 -18.32
N LYS A 125 -6.95 5.05 -19.02
CA LYS A 125 -5.91 4.02 -18.89
C LYS A 125 -5.28 3.97 -17.49
N ILE A 126 -4.98 5.13 -16.90
CA ILE A 126 -4.52 5.22 -15.50
C ILE A 126 -5.59 4.64 -14.55
N ALA A 127 -6.87 4.92 -14.81
CA ALA A 127 -7.96 4.38 -14.00
C ALA A 127 -8.08 2.86 -14.12
N GLU A 128 -7.87 2.27 -15.30
CA GLU A 128 -7.80 0.82 -15.49
C GLU A 128 -6.61 0.21 -14.74
N HIS A 129 -5.42 0.83 -14.84
CA HIS A 129 -4.25 0.40 -14.10
C HIS A 129 -4.46 0.48 -12.58
N ALA A 130 -5.20 1.48 -12.09
CA ALA A 130 -5.53 1.60 -10.68
C ALA A 130 -6.41 0.44 -10.18
N ASP A 131 -7.32 -0.09 -11.02
CA ASP A 131 -8.09 -1.28 -10.68
C ASP A 131 -7.20 -2.52 -10.57
N LYS A 132 -6.27 -2.69 -11.52
CA LYS A 132 -5.29 -3.78 -11.46
C LYS A 132 -4.42 -3.68 -10.20
N ALA A 133 -3.97 -2.47 -9.87
CA ALA A 133 -3.19 -2.21 -8.66
C ALA A 133 -3.98 -2.49 -7.38
N LEU A 134 -5.30 -2.21 -7.36
CA LEU A 134 -6.15 -2.53 -6.22
C LEU A 134 -6.23 -4.04 -5.98
N LEU A 135 -6.34 -4.84 -7.03
CA LEU A 135 -6.31 -6.31 -6.93
C LEU A 135 -4.95 -6.80 -6.39
N THR A 136 -3.83 -6.29 -6.92
CA THR A 136 -2.50 -6.60 -6.40
C THR A 136 -2.35 -6.22 -4.93
N ALA A 137 -2.86 -5.06 -4.54
CA ALA A 137 -2.82 -4.58 -3.15
C ALA A 137 -3.68 -5.45 -2.22
N PHE A 138 -4.81 -5.96 -2.71
CA PHE A 138 -5.65 -6.89 -1.97
C PHE A 138 -4.92 -8.19 -1.64
N ASP A 139 -4.21 -8.77 -2.61
CA ASP A 139 -3.41 -9.98 -2.39
C ASP A 139 -2.31 -9.75 -1.34
N LEU A 140 -1.61 -8.61 -1.44
CA LEU A 140 -0.59 -8.20 -0.46
C LEU A 140 -1.17 -8.04 0.94
N TYR A 141 -2.33 -7.37 1.05
CA TYR A 141 -3.03 -7.16 2.31
C TYR A 141 -3.45 -8.48 2.94
N MET A 142 -4.05 -9.38 2.15
CA MET A 142 -4.48 -10.70 2.62
C MET A 142 -3.28 -11.57 3.03
N GLY A 143 -2.16 -11.49 2.31
CA GLY A 143 -0.90 -12.13 2.71
C GLY A 143 -0.41 -11.65 4.07
N CYS A 144 -0.45 -10.34 4.31
CA CYS A 144 -0.08 -9.75 5.61
C CYS A 144 -1.04 -10.18 6.72
N LYS A 145 -2.36 -10.12 6.52
CA LYS A 145 -3.35 -10.54 7.53
C LYS A 145 -3.25 -12.03 7.84
N LYS A 146 -3.06 -12.88 6.82
CA LYS A 146 -2.81 -14.32 7.02
C LYS A 146 -1.61 -14.53 7.94
N HIS A 147 -0.49 -13.86 7.67
CA HIS A 147 0.71 -13.97 8.50
C HIS A 147 0.45 -13.55 9.95
N VAL A 148 -0.19 -12.40 10.18
CA VAL A 148 -0.53 -11.93 11.53
C VAL A 148 -1.43 -12.92 12.27
N TYR A 149 -2.46 -13.45 11.61
CA TYR A 149 -3.36 -14.41 12.23
C TYR A 149 -2.68 -15.76 12.52
N THR A 150 -1.79 -16.22 11.63
CA THR A 150 -0.97 -17.40 11.89
C THR A 150 -0.12 -17.22 13.14
N LEU A 151 0.55 -16.08 13.29
CA LEU A 151 1.35 -15.76 14.48
C LEU A 151 0.49 -15.74 15.76
N ARG A 152 -0.66 -15.07 15.73
CA ARG A 152 -1.60 -15.02 16.87
C ARG A 152 -2.08 -16.41 17.27
N ALA A 153 -2.42 -17.27 16.29
CA ALA A 153 -2.86 -18.63 16.55
C ALA A 153 -1.74 -19.51 17.13
N GLN A 154 -0.52 -19.40 16.60
CA GLN A 154 0.65 -20.11 17.13
C GLN A 154 0.97 -19.68 18.56
N GLN A 155 0.96 -18.37 18.83
CA GLN A 155 1.18 -17.84 20.17
C GLN A 155 0.15 -18.37 21.17
N ALA A 156 -1.15 -18.35 20.82
CA ALA A 156 -2.20 -18.87 21.69
C ALA A 156 -2.01 -20.37 21.99
N ARG A 157 -1.69 -21.18 20.97
CA ARG A 157 -1.39 -22.62 21.15
C ARG A 157 -0.20 -22.85 22.08
N ASN A 158 0.87 -22.09 21.88
CA ASN A 158 2.08 -22.20 22.69
C ASN A 158 1.81 -21.78 24.15
N SER A 159 1.04 -20.72 24.37
CA SER A 159 0.65 -20.30 25.73
C SER A 159 -0.19 -21.36 26.44
N VAL A 160 -1.17 -21.97 25.76
CA VAL A 160 -1.96 -23.07 26.34
C VAL A 160 -1.08 -24.28 26.64
N ARG A 161 -0.21 -24.68 25.70
CA ARG A 161 0.74 -25.78 25.91
C ARG A 161 1.62 -25.54 27.14
N GLN A 162 2.20 -24.34 27.26
CA GLN A 162 3.04 -23.98 28.41
C GLN A 162 2.29 -24.06 29.74
N LEU A 163 1.01 -23.67 29.77
CA LEU A 163 0.17 -23.82 30.96
C LEU A 163 -0.08 -25.29 31.31
N LEU A 164 -0.35 -26.15 30.32
CA LEU A 164 -0.56 -27.58 30.55
C LEU A 164 0.72 -28.26 31.09
N VAL A 165 1.88 -27.92 30.53
CA VAL A 165 3.19 -28.41 31.01
C VAL A 165 3.45 -27.94 32.44
N LYS A 166 3.23 -26.66 32.74
CA LYS A 166 3.44 -26.09 34.08
C LYS A 166 2.54 -26.71 35.17
N ASN A 167 1.35 -27.18 34.78
CA ASN A 167 0.42 -27.85 35.70
C ASN A 167 0.57 -29.39 35.67
N GLU A 168 1.64 -29.91 35.05
CA GLU A 168 1.95 -31.35 34.98
C GLU A 168 0.84 -32.18 34.31
N LEU A 169 -0.05 -31.55 33.53
CA LEU A 169 -1.15 -32.20 32.83
C LEU A 169 -0.67 -32.91 31.56
N ILE A 170 0.45 -32.44 30.99
CA ILE A 170 1.17 -33.07 29.87
C ILE A 170 2.67 -32.96 30.11
N SER A 171 3.44 -33.95 29.68
CA SER A 171 4.91 -33.92 29.69
C SER A 171 5.43 -33.61 28.29
N GLU A 172 6.46 -32.77 28.19
CA GLU A 172 7.22 -32.65 26.95
C GLU A 172 8.06 -33.91 26.78
N LEU A 173 7.90 -34.63 25.67
CA LEU A 173 8.91 -35.62 25.29
C LEU A 173 10.20 -34.83 25.05
N PRO A 174 11.33 -35.24 25.65
CA PRO A 174 12.61 -34.60 25.34
C PRO A 174 12.83 -34.68 23.83
N ASP A 175 13.36 -33.62 23.21
CA ASP A 175 13.83 -33.68 21.84
C ASP A 175 14.90 -34.79 21.81
N ILE A 176 14.52 -35.96 21.29
CA ILE A 176 15.44 -37.06 21.09
C ILE A 176 16.37 -36.59 19.99
N ASP A 177 17.61 -36.24 20.37
CA ASP A 177 18.66 -35.97 19.41
C ASP A 177 18.84 -37.25 18.57
N PRO A 178 18.57 -37.21 17.24
CA PRO A 178 18.70 -38.38 16.38
C PRO A 178 20.11 -38.95 16.36
N ALA A 179 21.13 -38.22 16.85
CA ALA A 179 22.49 -38.73 17.03
C ALA A 179 22.69 -39.64 18.26
N VAL A 180 21.71 -39.77 19.15
CA VAL A 180 21.78 -40.60 20.37
C VAL A 180 21.14 -41.98 20.17
N MET A 181 20.65 -42.28 18.95
CA MET A 181 20.04 -43.57 18.58
C MET A 181 20.96 -44.49 17.75
N GLU A 182 22.26 -44.20 17.64
CA GLU A 182 23.31 -45.14 17.18
C GLU A 182 24.04 -45.77 18.36
#